data_AF-A0A6I9RCX3-F1
#
_entry.id   AF-A0A6I9RCX3-F1
#
_cell.length_a   1.000
_cell.length_b   1.000
_cell.length_c   1.000
_cell.angle_alpha   90.00
_cell.angle_beta   90.00
_cell.angle_gamma   90.00
#
_symmetry.space_group_name_H-M   'P 1'
#
loop_
_entity.id
_entity.type
_entity.pdbx_description
1 polymer ?
#
loop_
_entity_poly.entity_id
_entity_poly.type
_entity_poly.pdbx_seq_one_letter_code
_entity_poly.pdbx_strand_id
1 'polypeptide(L)'
;MASRRRPLSIKTGREDSGSGVEEKEGGEGKGTDNGEITEAEEAEEEEEEEEEEEPVSPAGRLFLQPRFNCHIVSVMGCGKRLDVDAVKAGLEVTLVRHPRFSSIQVSDEKPLRWVRTKVNVEDHVIIPDLDPNATSANPDKVVEDYVASLSSTTMDHSRPLWDLHILNFVTSEAAAVAILRIHHSLGDGISLMSLFLACTRQCSDPDRLPSLPDARSSTAANSRSGILELLLWVWAGLVLAWHTLVDVVLFTATLAFVKDTRTPLVGMEGVEFHPKRFLHRTVSLDDIKDIKKAMNCTVNDVLVGITSAGLSRYLDRRYGEGDDVKKEKKRLPANIRLRTALLVNIRRTPGIHALAEMMEKGKGGGAKWGNKLGYMVLQFPIAIFEDPLEYIRRGKAIAERKKNSLEAVFTYWSAWVIVKIFGIEAAAALCRRMVTHTTVSFSNIVGPIEKIGFCGHPVVYIAPSVYGHPHALTLHFQSYTNTMKIVVAVDELTIPNPNQLLDDLTESLRLIKDAIPRS
;
A
#
# COMPACT_ATOMS: atom_id res chain seq x y z
N MET A 1 -40.03 6.02 -14.57
CA MET A 1 -39.94 6.79 -15.84
C MET A 1 -38.59 6.49 -16.49
N ALA A 2 -38.59 6.34 -17.81
CA ALA A 2 -37.67 5.49 -18.57
C ALA A 2 -36.16 5.81 -18.42
N SER A 3 -35.39 4.81 -17.98
CA SER A 3 -33.93 4.80 -17.98
C SER A 3 -33.40 4.41 -19.37
N ARG A 4 -32.55 5.27 -19.94
CA ARG A 4 -31.92 5.06 -21.24
C ARG A 4 -30.77 4.06 -21.12
N ARG A 5 -31.02 2.85 -21.60
CA ARG A 5 -30.00 1.83 -21.95
C ARG A 5 -29.16 2.34 -23.13
N ARG A 6 -27.84 2.25 -23.09
CA ARG A 6 -26.97 2.45 -24.27
C ARG A 6 -26.21 1.16 -24.59
N PRO A 7 -26.27 0.66 -25.84
CA PRO A 7 -25.35 -0.34 -26.36
C PRO A 7 -24.06 0.31 -26.89
N LEU A 8 -22.96 -0.44 -26.81
CA LEU A 8 -21.66 -0.11 -27.39
C LEU A 8 -21.75 -0.04 -28.93
N SER A 9 -21.28 1.06 -29.52
CA SER A 9 -21.04 1.17 -30.96
C SER A 9 -19.60 1.60 -31.20
N ILE A 10 -18.84 0.71 -31.83
CA ILE A 10 -17.52 0.95 -32.41
C ILE A 10 -17.74 1.78 -33.69
N LYS A 11 -17.08 2.94 -33.80
CA LYS A 11 -16.91 3.64 -35.08
C LYS A 11 -15.45 4.04 -35.26
N THR A 12 -14.89 3.49 -36.33
CA THR A 12 -13.63 3.87 -36.98
C THR A 12 -13.80 5.22 -37.67
N GLY A 13 -12.85 6.14 -37.48
CA GLY A 13 -12.77 7.40 -38.22
C GLY A 13 -11.43 7.51 -38.92
N ARG A 14 -11.47 7.78 -40.23
CA ARG A 14 -10.35 8.14 -41.10
C ARG A 14 -10.78 9.34 -41.94
N GLU A 15 -9.80 10.24 -42.15
CA GLU A 15 -9.67 11.28 -43.19
C GLU A 15 -10.49 12.60 -43.10
N ASP A 16 -9.75 13.66 -42.74
CA ASP A 16 -9.14 14.67 -43.65
C ASP A 16 -9.89 15.97 -44.04
N SER A 17 -9.06 17.03 -44.02
CA SER A 17 -9.11 18.30 -44.78
C SER A 17 -10.19 19.36 -44.49
N GLY A 18 -9.75 20.62 -44.42
CA GLY A 18 -10.64 21.78 -44.53
C GLY A 18 -10.09 23.08 -43.94
N SER A 19 -9.14 23.71 -44.65
CA SER A 19 -8.70 25.10 -44.44
C SER A 19 -9.83 26.11 -44.68
N GLY A 20 -9.89 27.17 -43.87
CA GLY A 20 -10.74 28.33 -44.12
C GLY A 20 -10.29 29.53 -43.28
N VAL A 21 -9.57 30.44 -43.93
CA VAL A 21 -9.26 31.81 -43.47
C VAL A 21 -10.42 32.69 -43.92
N GLU A 22 -10.99 33.53 -43.06
CA GLU A 22 -11.39 34.90 -43.44
C GLU A 22 -11.74 35.81 -42.24
N GLU A 23 -11.82 37.09 -42.59
CA GLU A 23 -11.50 38.31 -41.86
C GLU A 23 -12.48 38.84 -40.79
N LYS A 24 -11.97 39.88 -40.11
CA LYS A 24 -12.56 40.77 -39.12
C LYS A 24 -13.71 41.64 -39.65
N GLU A 25 -14.72 41.84 -38.82
CA GLU A 25 -15.39 43.13 -38.51
C GLU A 25 -15.86 43.00 -37.04
N GLY A 26 -15.71 43.93 -36.10
CA GLY A 26 -15.87 45.38 -36.16
C GLY A 26 -17.23 45.75 -35.52
N GLY A 27 -17.31 45.81 -34.19
CA GLY A 27 -18.56 46.18 -33.49
C GLY A 27 -18.34 46.59 -32.04
N GLU A 28 -18.26 47.90 -31.81
CA GLU A 28 -18.25 48.52 -30.48
C GLU A 28 -19.58 48.30 -29.74
N GLY A 29 -19.50 47.91 -28.46
CA GLY A 29 -20.63 47.87 -27.55
C GLY A 29 -20.15 48.14 -26.12
N LYS A 30 -20.21 49.40 -25.70
CA LYS A 30 -20.01 49.82 -24.30
C LYS A 30 -21.11 49.22 -23.42
N GLY A 31 -20.70 48.42 -22.45
CA GLY A 31 -21.50 48.00 -21.31
C GLY A 31 -20.56 47.78 -20.14
N THR A 32 -20.27 48.85 -19.40
CA THR A 32 -19.53 48.81 -18.13
C THR A 32 -20.46 48.28 -17.04
N ASP A 33 -20.21 47.06 -16.60
CA ASP A 33 -20.62 46.58 -15.28
C ASP A 33 -19.45 45.77 -14.72
N ASN A 34 -18.41 46.50 -14.26
CA ASN A 34 -17.35 45.90 -13.48
C ASN A 34 -17.87 45.80 -12.04
N GLY A 35 -18.29 44.59 -11.65
CA GLY A 35 -18.29 44.23 -10.24
C GLY A 35 -16.84 44.30 -9.76
N GLU A 36 -16.60 45.08 -8.70
CA GLU A 36 -15.35 45.06 -7.96
C GLU A 36 -15.14 43.65 -7.42
N ILE A 37 -14.31 42.86 -8.11
CA ILE A 37 -13.62 41.74 -7.50
C ILE A 37 -12.63 42.39 -6.52
N THR A 38 -12.75 42.06 -5.24
CA THR A 38 -11.88 42.68 -4.23
C THR A 38 -10.45 42.18 -4.43
N GLU A 39 -9.43 43.01 -4.21
CA GLU A 39 -8.00 42.59 -4.25
C GLU A 39 -7.72 41.37 -3.35
N ALA A 40 -8.62 41.06 -2.40
CA ALA A 40 -8.57 39.86 -1.57
C ALA A 40 -9.13 38.61 -2.26
N GLU A 41 -10.15 38.73 -3.11
CA GLU A 41 -10.65 37.62 -3.95
C GLU A 41 -9.74 37.37 -5.14
N GLU A 42 -9.17 38.42 -5.76
CA GLU A 42 -8.10 38.25 -6.77
C GLU A 42 -6.83 37.67 -6.12
N ALA A 43 -6.46 38.07 -4.91
CA ALA A 43 -5.34 37.44 -4.21
C ALA A 43 -5.66 36.03 -3.71
N GLU A 44 -6.91 35.69 -3.38
CA GLU A 44 -7.32 34.31 -3.06
C GLU A 44 -7.41 33.44 -4.33
N GLU A 45 -7.88 33.96 -5.46
CA GLU A 45 -7.88 33.27 -6.76
C GLU A 45 -6.47 33.16 -7.34
N GLU A 46 -5.63 34.19 -7.24
CA GLU A 46 -4.21 34.13 -7.59
C GLU A 46 -3.41 33.26 -6.60
N GLU A 47 -3.73 33.23 -5.29
CA GLU A 47 -3.13 32.26 -4.35
C GLU A 47 -3.66 30.82 -4.58
N GLU A 48 -4.88 30.63 -5.10
CA GLU A 48 -5.43 29.33 -5.53
C GLU A 48 -4.90 28.87 -6.91
N GLU A 49 -4.60 29.79 -7.83
CA GLU A 49 -3.92 29.52 -9.11
C GLU A 49 -2.40 29.36 -8.94
N GLU A 50 -1.78 30.07 -7.98
CA GLU A 50 -0.40 29.90 -7.52
C GLU A 50 -0.23 28.77 -6.48
N GLU A 51 -1.29 28.00 -6.13
CA GLU A 51 -1.14 26.71 -5.43
C GLU A 51 -0.41 25.73 -6.37
N GLU A 52 0.91 25.91 -6.40
CA GLU A 52 1.92 25.39 -7.31
C GLU A 52 1.51 24.11 -8.03
N GLU A 53 1.58 24.14 -9.35
CA GLU A 53 1.63 22.97 -10.23
C GLU A 53 2.82 22.07 -9.85
N GLU A 54 2.74 21.40 -8.70
CA GLU A 54 3.88 20.72 -8.12
C GLU A 54 4.25 19.54 -9.02
N PRO A 55 5.55 19.34 -9.33
CA PRO A 55 5.96 18.20 -10.12
C PRO A 55 5.61 16.90 -9.39
N VAL A 56 5.16 15.91 -10.15
CA VAL A 56 4.95 14.56 -9.62
C VAL A 56 6.27 14.05 -9.05
N SER A 57 6.23 13.65 -7.77
CA SER A 57 7.41 13.15 -7.05
C SER A 57 8.16 12.06 -7.84
N PRO A 58 9.49 11.93 -7.70
CA PRO A 58 10.25 10.87 -8.37
C PRO A 58 9.67 9.46 -8.18
N ALA A 59 9.24 9.13 -6.95
CA ALA A 59 8.58 7.86 -6.67
C ALA A 59 7.20 7.75 -7.33
N GLY A 60 6.41 8.84 -7.37
CA GLY A 60 5.14 8.84 -8.10
C GLY A 60 5.33 8.61 -9.60
N ARG A 61 6.36 9.21 -10.22
CA ARG A 61 6.72 8.98 -11.62
C ARG A 61 7.26 7.58 -11.89
N LEU A 62 7.92 6.97 -10.90
CA LEU A 62 8.37 5.58 -10.96
C LEU A 62 7.18 4.63 -11.02
N PHE A 63 6.15 4.88 -10.21
CA PHE A 63 4.91 4.08 -10.20
C PHE A 63 4.03 4.29 -11.44
N LEU A 64 4.34 5.25 -12.31
CA LEU A 64 3.65 5.42 -13.60
C LEU A 64 4.34 4.66 -14.74
N GLN A 65 5.50 4.04 -14.47
CA GLN A 65 6.26 3.37 -15.52
C GLN A 65 5.54 2.08 -15.94
N PRO A 66 5.45 1.75 -17.24
CA PRO A 66 4.61 0.64 -17.72
C PRO A 66 4.88 -0.69 -17.04
N ARG A 67 6.15 -0.93 -16.69
CA ARG A 67 6.66 -2.17 -16.09
C ARG A 67 6.73 -2.14 -14.55
N PHE A 68 6.17 -1.11 -13.94
CA PHE A 68 6.11 -0.86 -12.50
C PHE A 68 4.88 0.00 -12.15
N ASN A 69 3.77 -0.22 -12.87
CA ASN A 69 2.57 0.60 -12.79
C ASN A 69 1.73 0.20 -11.56
N CYS A 70 2.06 0.77 -10.41
CA CYS A 70 1.55 0.29 -9.13
C CYS A 70 0.23 0.95 -8.72
N HIS A 71 -0.66 0.12 -8.22
CA HIS A 71 -1.96 0.52 -7.70
C HIS A 71 -2.17 -0.07 -6.31
N ILE A 72 -2.91 0.65 -5.48
CA ILE A 72 -3.33 0.25 -4.15
C ILE A 72 -4.81 -0.08 -4.23
N VAL A 73 -5.21 -1.20 -3.65
CA VAL A 73 -6.61 -1.56 -3.47
C VAL A 73 -6.87 -1.79 -1.99
N SER A 74 -7.88 -1.10 -1.46
CA SER A 74 -8.29 -1.20 -0.06
C SER A 74 -9.71 -1.71 0.02
N VAL A 75 -9.87 -2.95 0.51
CA VAL A 75 -11.18 -3.56 0.74
C VAL A 75 -11.62 -3.27 2.17
N MET A 76 -12.76 -2.62 2.31
CA MET A 76 -13.29 -2.14 3.59
C MET A 76 -14.68 -2.72 3.85
N GLY A 77 -14.79 -3.56 4.87
CA GLY A 77 -16.07 -4.09 5.31
C GLY A 77 -16.82 -3.09 6.18
N CYS A 78 -18.10 -2.87 5.88
CA CYS A 78 -18.98 -1.97 6.61
C CYS A 78 -20.06 -2.76 7.36
N GLY A 79 -20.37 -2.34 8.59
CA GLY A 79 -21.34 -3.00 9.47
C GLY A 79 -22.81 -2.70 9.13
N LYS A 80 -23.05 -1.87 8.13
CA LYS A 80 -24.37 -1.56 7.56
C LYS A 80 -24.25 -1.45 6.04
N ARG A 81 -25.38 -1.60 5.35
CA ARG A 81 -25.48 -1.23 3.92
C ARG A 81 -25.04 0.22 3.74
N LEU A 82 -24.30 0.48 2.67
CA LEU A 82 -23.80 1.80 2.32
C LEU A 82 -24.89 2.58 1.59
N ASP A 83 -25.32 3.69 2.18
CA ASP A 83 -26.09 4.72 1.50
C ASP A 83 -25.15 5.44 0.53
N VAL A 84 -25.39 5.22 -0.77
CA VAL A 84 -24.57 5.73 -1.86
C VAL A 84 -24.56 7.25 -1.87
N ASP A 85 -25.70 7.89 -1.64
CA ASP A 85 -25.82 9.35 -1.72
C ASP A 85 -25.10 9.99 -0.54
N ALA A 86 -25.24 9.40 0.65
CA ALA A 86 -24.47 9.82 1.83
C ALA A 86 -22.96 9.62 1.66
N VAL A 87 -22.53 8.54 1.00
CA VAL A 87 -21.11 8.30 0.68
C VAL A 87 -20.60 9.36 -0.30
N LYS A 88 -21.34 9.65 -1.38
CA LYS A 88 -20.96 10.68 -2.36
C LYS A 88 -20.82 12.06 -1.71
N ALA A 89 -21.84 12.49 -0.97
CA ALA A 89 -21.81 13.75 -0.23
C ALA A 89 -20.63 13.80 0.78
N GLY A 90 -20.37 12.67 1.46
CA GLY A 90 -19.23 12.53 2.36
C GLY A 90 -17.88 12.68 1.65
N LEU A 91 -17.71 12.12 0.45
CA LEU A 91 -16.50 12.24 -0.35
C LEU A 91 -16.26 13.69 -0.82
N GLU A 92 -17.30 14.40 -1.23
CA GLU A 92 -17.22 15.80 -1.67
C GLU A 92 -16.66 16.72 -0.59
N VAL A 93 -17.07 16.51 0.67
CA VAL A 93 -16.62 17.33 1.80
C VAL A 93 -15.34 16.80 2.47
N THR A 94 -14.82 15.64 2.05
CA THR A 94 -13.61 15.02 2.62
C THR A 94 -12.54 14.75 1.56
N LEU A 95 -12.59 13.60 0.89
CA LEU A 95 -11.57 13.12 -0.04
C LEU A 95 -11.30 14.12 -1.16
N VAL A 96 -12.35 14.69 -1.74
CA VAL A 96 -12.28 15.64 -2.87
C VAL A 96 -11.65 16.97 -2.48
N ARG A 97 -11.64 17.32 -1.19
CA ARG A 97 -10.95 18.53 -0.71
C ARG A 97 -9.44 18.38 -0.67
N HIS A 98 -8.92 17.16 -0.71
CA HIS A 98 -7.48 16.94 -0.69
C HIS A 98 -6.88 17.23 -2.07
N PRO A 99 -5.91 18.14 -2.22
CA PRO A 99 -5.40 18.58 -3.53
C PRO A 99 -5.03 17.43 -4.47
N ARG A 100 -4.30 16.41 -3.98
CA ARG A 100 -3.93 15.24 -4.80
C ARG A 100 -5.11 14.43 -5.32
N PHE A 101 -6.22 14.37 -4.60
CA PHE A 101 -7.41 13.62 -5.00
C PHE A 101 -8.36 14.44 -5.86
N SER A 102 -8.08 15.74 -6.02
CA SER A 102 -8.72 16.67 -6.96
C SER A 102 -7.77 17.14 -8.06
N SER A 103 -6.71 16.38 -8.36
CA SER A 103 -5.76 16.73 -9.42
C SER A 103 -5.59 15.60 -10.43
N ILE A 104 -5.32 15.99 -11.67
CA ILE A 104 -4.85 15.12 -12.75
C ILE A 104 -3.35 15.32 -12.96
N GLN A 105 -2.74 14.38 -13.68
CA GLN A 105 -1.33 14.44 -14.03
C GLN A 105 -1.19 14.83 -15.49
N VAL A 106 -0.68 16.04 -15.74
CA VAL A 106 -0.55 16.59 -17.10
C VAL A 106 0.92 16.63 -17.50
N SER A 107 1.18 16.38 -18.79
CA SER A 107 2.53 16.36 -19.36
C SER A 107 2.64 17.40 -20.47
N ASP A 108 2.64 18.67 -20.10
CA ASP A 108 2.84 19.76 -21.07
C ASP A 108 4.35 19.99 -21.32
N GLU A 109 5.19 19.84 -20.29
CA GLU A 109 6.66 19.77 -20.37
C GLU A 109 7.19 18.72 -19.36
N LYS A 110 8.31 18.03 -19.64
CA LYS A 110 8.90 17.10 -18.65
C LYS A 110 9.52 17.95 -17.52
N PRO A 111 9.15 17.74 -16.24
CA PRO A 111 8.43 16.60 -15.65
C PRO A 111 6.90 16.77 -15.52
N LEU A 112 6.16 15.63 -15.51
CA LEU A 112 4.73 15.56 -15.16
C LEU A 112 4.39 16.43 -13.94
N ARG A 113 3.32 17.22 -14.05
CA ARG A 113 2.82 18.12 -13.01
C ARG A 113 1.42 17.73 -12.55
N TRP A 114 1.09 18.08 -11.32
CA TRP A 114 -0.29 17.98 -10.82
C TRP A 114 -1.05 19.24 -11.18
N VAL A 115 -2.20 19.08 -11.83
CA VAL A 115 -3.10 20.19 -12.18
C VAL A 115 -4.44 19.91 -11.52
N ARG A 116 -4.93 20.85 -10.72
CA ARG A 116 -6.22 20.74 -10.04
C ARG A 116 -7.34 20.70 -11.08
N THR A 117 -8.36 19.90 -10.81
CA THR A 117 -9.52 19.74 -11.69
C THR A 117 -10.79 19.60 -10.87
N LYS A 118 -11.92 19.96 -11.48
CA LYS A 118 -13.23 19.74 -10.88
C LYS A 118 -13.53 18.25 -10.89
N VAL A 119 -13.69 17.66 -9.71
CA VAL A 119 -14.03 16.25 -9.55
C VAL A 119 -15.53 16.06 -9.70
N ASN A 120 -15.94 15.19 -10.62
CA ASN A 120 -17.32 14.70 -10.68
C ASN A 120 -17.40 13.36 -9.95
N VAL A 121 -17.88 13.37 -8.68
CA VAL A 121 -17.88 12.18 -7.82
C VAL A 121 -18.68 11.01 -8.41
N GLU A 122 -19.70 11.29 -9.22
CA GLU A 122 -20.48 10.27 -9.93
C GLU A 122 -19.61 9.37 -10.83
N ASP A 123 -18.56 9.93 -11.44
CA ASP A 123 -17.67 9.17 -12.33
C ASP A 123 -16.68 8.29 -11.55
N HIS A 124 -16.51 8.54 -10.25
CA HIS A 124 -15.59 7.84 -9.37
C HIS A 124 -16.29 6.80 -8.46
N VAL A 125 -17.60 6.95 -8.19
CA VAL A 125 -18.37 6.02 -7.35
C VAL A 125 -19.12 5.00 -8.22
N ILE A 126 -18.66 3.76 -8.20
CA ILE A 126 -19.11 2.68 -9.08
C ILE A 126 -19.92 1.66 -8.30
N ILE A 127 -21.11 1.34 -8.78
CA ILE A 127 -21.96 0.26 -8.25
C ILE A 127 -22.07 -0.80 -9.34
N PRO A 128 -21.29 -1.89 -9.26
CA PRO A 128 -21.34 -2.92 -10.29
C PRO A 128 -22.65 -3.69 -10.26
N ASP A 129 -23.12 -4.07 -11.44
CA ASP A 129 -24.20 -5.04 -11.61
C ASP A 129 -23.60 -6.45 -11.52
N LEU A 130 -23.92 -7.17 -10.44
CA LEU A 130 -23.38 -8.49 -10.12
C LEU A 130 -24.51 -9.51 -10.08
N ASP A 131 -24.23 -10.74 -10.54
CA ASP A 131 -25.23 -11.81 -10.59
C ASP A 131 -25.76 -12.14 -9.17
N PRO A 132 -27.06 -11.91 -8.89
CA PRO A 132 -27.65 -12.17 -7.58
C PRO A 132 -27.55 -13.63 -7.15
N ASN A 133 -27.55 -14.58 -8.09
CA ASN A 133 -27.42 -16.01 -7.78
C ASN A 133 -26.01 -16.33 -7.29
N ALA A 134 -24.99 -15.80 -7.97
CA ALA A 134 -23.59 -15.95 -7.55
C ALA A 134 -23.35 -15.29 -6.19
N THR A 135 -23.87 -14.06 -5.99
CA THR A 135 -23.77 -13.33 -4.72
C THR A 135 -24.43 -14.09 -3.58
N SER A 136 -25.57 -14.75 -3.81
CA SER A 136 -26.25 -15.55 -2.78
C SER A 136 -25.54 -16.87 -2.48
N ALA A 137 -24.88 -17.47 -3.47
CA ALA A 137 -24.20 -18.75 -3.31
C ALA A 137 -22.86 -18.63 -2.56
N ASN A 138 -22.05 -17.62 -2.89
CA ASN A 138 -20.77 -17.37 -2.23
C ASN A 138 -20.38 -15.87 -2.31
N PRO A 139 -20.90 -15.04 -1.39
CA PRO A 139 -20.71 -13.59 -1.46
C PRO A 139 -19.25 -13.18 -1.32
N ASP A 140 -18.47 -13.83 -0.45
CA ASP A 140 -17.05 -13.52 -0.25
C ASP A 140 -16.25 -13.77 -1.54
N LYS A 141 -16.50 -14.89 -2.22
CA LYS A 141 -15.87 -15.19 -3.52
C LYS A 141 -16.23 -14.16 -4.58
N VAL A 142 -17.48 -13.67 -4.61
CA VAL A 142 -17.87 -12.61 -5.55
C VAL A 142 -17.09 -11.32 -5.29
N VAL A 143 -16.87 -10.94 -4.03
CA VAL A 143 -16.00 -9.80 -3.69
C VAL A 143 -14.57 -10.06 -4.18
N GLU A 144 -14.01 -11.24 -3.91
CA GLU A 144 -12.66 -11.60 -4.33
C GLU A 144 -12.50 -11.58 -5.87
N ASP A 145 -13.47 -12.13 -6.61
CA ASP A 145 -13.50 -12.16 -8.09
C ASP A 145 -13.59 -10.73 -8.64
N TYR A 146 -14.43 -9.90 -8.03
CA TYR A 146 -14.58 -8.50 -8.44
C TYR A 146 -13.30 -7.69 -8.21
N VAL A 147 -12.70 -7.78 -7.02
CA VAL A 147 -11.44 -7.09 -6.71
C VAL A 147 -10.31 -7.58 -7.61
N ALA A 148 -10.26 -8.88 -7.91
CA ALA A 148 -9.29 -9.43 -8.85
C ALA A 148 -9.45 -8.84 -10.26
N SER A 149 -10.69 -8.68 -10.74
CA SER A 149 -10.98 -8.07 -12.04
C SER A 149 -10.45 -6.62 -12.14
N LEU A 150 -10.49 -5.85 -11.03
CA LEU A 150 -9.98 -4.48 -11.00
C LEU A 150 -8.47 -4.41 -11.32
N SER A 151 -7.70 -5.43 -10.93
CA SER A 151 -6.27 -5.50 -11.24
C SER A 151 -5.94 -5.70 -12.72
N SER A 152 -6.94 -6.07 -13.53
CA SER A 152 -6.81 -6.28 -14.97
C SER A 152 -7.29 -5.09 -15.80
N THR A 153 -7.80 -4.04 -15.14
CA THR A 153 -8.34 -2.86 -15.81
C THR A 153 -7.43 -1.65 -15.60
N THR A 154 -7.40 -0.76 -16.58
CA THR A 154 -6.64 0.49 -16.51
C THR A 154 -7.48 1.60 -15.90
N MET A 155 -6.84 2.54 -15.20
CA MET A 155 -7.50 3.78 -14.79
C MET A 155 -7.46 4.80 -15.93
N ASP A 156 -8.48 5.65 -15.99
CA ASP A 156 -8.50 6.79 -16.90
C ASP A 156 -7.67 7.94 -16.31
N HIS A 157 -6.61 8.34 -17.02
CA HIS A 157 -5.69 9.39 -16.58
C HIS A 157 -6.21 10.81 -16.84
N SER A 158 -7.35 10.97 -17.53
CA SER A 158 -8.02 12.26 -17.72
C SER A 158 -8.80 12.74 -16.50
N ARG A 159 -8.89 11.90 -15.45
CA ARG A 159 -9.55 12.17 -14.17
C ARG A 159 -8.63 11.83 -13.00
N PRO A 160 -8.89 12.34 -11.78
CA PRO A 160 -8.12 11.97 -10.61
C PRO A 160 -8.02 10.45 -10.44
N LEU A 161 -6.83 9.94 -10.11
CA LEU A 161 -6.51 8.52 -10.20
C LEU A 161 -6.99 7.67 -9.00
N TRP A 162 -8.28 7.77 -8.68
CA TRP A 162 -8.95 6.96 -7.66
C TRP A 162 -10.36 6.60 -8.10
N ASP A 163 -10.88 5.46 -7.64
CA ASP A 163 -12.29 5.11 -7.75
C ASP A 163 -12.76 4.28 -6.53
N LEU A 164 -14.03 4.41 -6.21
CA LEU A 164 -14.69 3.75 -5.10
C LEU A 164 -15.79 2.83 -5.63
N HIS A 165 -15.68 1.54 -5.35
CA HIS A 165 -16.68 0.56 -5.73
C HIS A 165 -17.49 0.11 -4.52
N ILE A 166 -18.82 0.12 -4.63
CA ILE A 166 -19.74 -0.20 -3.53
C ILE A 166 -20.47 -1.51 -3.82
N LEU A 167 -20.24 -2.51 -2.97
CA LEU A 167 -20.88 -3.81 -3.01
C LEU A 167 -21.88 -3.94 -1.86
N ASN A 168 -23.16 -3.70 -2.14
CA ASN A 168 -24.24 -3.66 -1.15
C ASN A 168 -24.92 -5.02 -0.96
N PHE A 169 -24.16 -6.00 -0.47
CA PHE A 169 -24.67 -7.31 -0.04
C PHE A 169 -23.87 -7.83 1.17
N VAL A 170 -24.47 -8.75 1.92
CA VAL A 170 -23.89 -9.31 3.14
C VAL A 170 -22.84 -10.36 2.77
N THR A 171 -21.65 -10.24 3.36
CA THR A 171 -20.56 -11.22 3.29
C THR A 171 -20.40 -11.93 4.62
N SER A 172 -19.41 -12.81 4.74
CA SER A 172 -19.12 -13.50 6.02
C SER A 172 -18.78 -12.55 7.18
N GLU A 173 -18.18 -11.38 6.90
CA GLU A 173 -17.67 -10.46 7.92
C GLU A 173 -18.33 -9.06 7.91
N ALA A 174 -19.11 -8.71 6.88
CA ALA A 174 -19.66 -7.36 6.71
C ALA A 174 -21.07 -7.34 6.08
N ALA A 175 -21.80 -6.24 6.29
CA ALA A 175 -23.12 -6.03 5.70
C ALA A 175 -23.07 -5.37 4.30
N ALA A 176 -21.94 -4.73 3.99
CA ALA A 176 -21.58 -4.21 2.68
C ALA A 176 -20.06 -4.05 2.60
N VAL A 177 -19.52 -3.96 1.38
CA VAL A 177 -18.09 -3.79 1.14
C VAL A 177 -17.85 -2.56 0.26
N ALA A 178 -16.94 -1.69 0.69
CA ALA A 178 -16.40 -0.60 -0.10
C ALA A 178 -14.99 -0.98 -0.57
N ILE A 179 -14.70 -0.82 -1.86
CA ILE A 179 -13.39 -1.12 -2.44
C ILE A 179 -12.85 0.18 -3.02
N LEU A 180 -11.82 0.73 -2.39
CA LEU A 180 -11.15 1.94 -2.85
C LEU A 180 -9.90 1.54 -3.62
N ARG A 181 -9.84 1.87 -4.91
CA ARG A 181 -8.66 1.68 -5.74
C ARG A 181 -8.02 3.03 -6.04
N ILE A 182 -6.71 3.10 -5.85
CA ILE A 182 -5.91 4.34 -5.90
C ILE A 182 -4.64 4.05 -6.67
N HIS A 183 -4.27 4.92 -7.61
CA HIS A 183 -2.95 4.83 -8.23
C HIS A 183 -1.85 5.25 -7.24
N HIS A 184 -0.78 4.47 -7.12
CA HIS A 184 0.24 4.65 -6.07
C HIS A 184 1.07 5.95 -6.25
N SER A 185 0.94 6.64 -7.39
CA SER A 185 1.51 7.98 -7.59
C SER A 185 0.93 9.04 -6.64
N LEU A 186 -0.31 8.86 -6.15
CA LEU A 186 -1.01 9.79 -5.27
C LEU A 186 -0.40 9.89 -3.86
N GLY A 187 0.14 8.77 -3.35
CA GLY A 187 0.73 8.70 -2.02
C GLY A 187 1.15 7.30 -1.63
N ASP A 188 1.96 7.22 -0.58
CA ASP A 188 2.32 5.96 0.05
C ASP A 188 1.28 5.53 1.10
N GLY A 189 1.41 4.30 1.62
CA GLY A 189 0.44 3.76 2.57
C GLY A 189 0.24 4.59 3.84
N ILE A 190 1.25 5.34 4.30
CA ILE A 190 1.12 6.21 5.47
C ILE A 190 0.38 7.50 5.13
N SER A 191 0.64 8.10 3.96
CA SER A 191 -0.12 9.25 3.46
C SER A 191 -1.59 8.86 3.26
N LEU A 192 -1.84 7.71 2.64
CA LEU A 192 -3.22 7.24 2.48
C LEU A 192 -3.91 6.92 3.80
N MET A 193 -3.18 6.39 4.79
CA MET A 193 -3.72 6.20 6.13
C MET A 193 -4.04 7.55 6.81
N SER A 194 -3.20 8.58 6.68
CA SER A 194 -3.51 9.90 7.25
C SER A 194 -4.77 10.52 6.63
N LEU A 195 -4.91 10.43 5.31
CA LEU A 195 -6.11 10.88 4.63
C LEU A 195 -7.33 10.08 5.05
N PHE A 196 -7.21 8.75 5.11
CA PHE A 196 -8.29 7.90 5.56
C PHE A 196 -8.77 8.25 6.98
N LEU A 197 -7.84 8.52 7.91
CA LEU A 197 -8.18 8.98 9.25
C LEU A 197 -8.84 10.38 9.23
N ALA A 198 -8.36 11.30 8.39
CA ALA A 198 -8.97 12.63 8.23
C ALA A 198 -10.39 12.57 7.64
N CYS A 199 -10.66 11.61 6.76
CA CYS A 199 -11.97 11.38 6.13
C CYS A 199 -12.94 10.56 7.01
N THR A 200 -12.51 10.08 8.17
CA THR A 200 -13.34 9.23 9.04
C THR A 200 -13.52 9.84 10.43
N ARG A 201 -14.52 9.36 11.17
CA ARG A 201 -14.84 9.83 12.53
C ARG A 201 -15.01 8.66 13.47
N GLN A 202 -14.79 8.85 14.77
CA GLN A 202 -15.04 7.79 15.74
C GLN A 202 -16.54 7.47 15.80
N CYS A 203 -16.90 6.19 15.90
CA CYS A 203 -18.31 5.81 16.08
C CYS A 203 -18.86 6.25 17.44
N SER A 204 -18.00 6.41 18.45
CA SER A 204 -18.36 6.87 19.79
C SER A 204 -18.52 8.39 19.88
N ASP A 205 -17.86 9.14 19.00
CA ASP A 205 -17.82 10.60 19.00
C ASP A 205 -17.65 11.09 17.54
N PRO A 206 -18.77 11.47 16.88
CA PRO A 206 -18.76 11.87 15.48
C PRO A 206 -17.94 13.12 15.14
N ASP A 207 -17.57 13.93 16.12
CA ASP A 207 -16.75 15.12 15.91
C ASP A 207 -15.25 14.83 16.04
N ARG A 208 -14.89 13.64 16.56
CA ARG A 208 -13.51 13.28 16.87
C ARG A 208 -12.87 12.44 15.77
N LEU A 209 -11.62 12.79 15.44
CA LEU A 209 -10.77 11.98 14.55
C LEU A 209 -10.31 10.69 15.24
N PRO A 210 -10.12 9.59 14.49
CA PRO A 210 -9.59 8.36 15.07
C PRO A 210 -8.11 8.48 15.41
N SER A 211 -7.65 7.61 16.32
CA SER A 211 -6.29 7.64 16.83
C SER A 211 -5.49 6.40 16.40
N LEU A 212 -4.18 6.59 16.16
CA LEU A 212 -3.20 5.51 16.04
C LEU A 212 -2.53 5.29 17.39
N PRO A 213 -2.02 4.07 17.66
CA PRO A 213 -1.23 3.82 18.86
C PRO A 213 -0.03 4.79 18.93
N ASP A 214 0.14 5.43 20.08
CA ASP A 214 1.33 6.24 20.32
C ASP A 214 2.58 5.39 20.16
N ALA A 215 3.48 5.83 19.28
CA ALA A 215 4.85 5.33 19.26
C ALA A 215 5.49 5.79 20.58
N ARG A 216 5.45 4.97 21.63
CA ARG A 216 6.15 5.26 22.88
C ARG A 216 7.60 5.61 22.53
N SER A 217 7.98 6.87 22.72
CA SER A 217 9.39 7.21 22.79
C SER A 217 9.91 6.52 24.04
N SER A 218 10.77 5.51 23.88
CA SER A 218 11.57 5.02 25.00
C SER A 218 12.63 6.08 25.29
N THR A 219 12.22 7.24 25.81
CA THR A 219 13.12 8.20 26.45
C THR A 219 13.26 7.78 27.90
N ALA A 220 13.98 6.68 28.13
CA ALA A 220 14.68 6.48 29.39
C ALA A 220 16.07 7.09 29.23
N ALA A 221 16.14 8.42 29.11
CA ALA A 221 17.40 9.13 29.22
C ALA A 221 17.73 9.28 30.71
N ASN A 222 18.25 8.22 31.30
CA ASN A 222 18.98 8.36 32.55
C ASN A 222 20.33 8.97 32.21
N SER A 223 20.46 10.29 32.39
CA SER A 223 21.74 10.98 32.34
C SER A 223 22.67 10.41 33.41
N ARG A 224 23.65 9.62 32.98
CA ARG A 224 24.83 9.26 33.77
C ARG A 224 26.06 9.39 32.89
N SER A 225 26.53 10.63 32.78
CA SER A 225 27.74 10.99 32.05
C SER A 225 28.95 10.16 32.48
N GLY A 226 29.52 9.37 31.57
CA GLY A 226 30.74 8.62 31.81
C GLY A 226 31.42 8.13 30.52
N ILE A 227 32.72 7.85 30.59
CA ILE A 227 33.53 7.33 29.47
C ILE A 227 32.93 6.04 28.88
N LEU A 228 32.31 5.20 29.71
CA LEU A 228 31.65 3.97 29.27
C LEU A 228 30.46 4.26 28.33
N GLU A 229 29.69 5.33 28.58
CA GLU A 229 28.57 5.72 27.74
C GLU A 229 29.04 6.22 26.37
N LEU A 230 30.14 6.98 26.35
CA LEU A 230 30.82 7.37 25.11
C LEU A 230 31.31 6.15 24.32
N LEU A 231 31.95 5.19 24.99
CA LEU A 231 32.43 3.96 24.36
C LEU A 231 31.27 3.13 23.78
N LEU A 232 30.16 3.00 24.52
CA LEU A 232 28.95 2.31 24.04
C LEU A 232 28.33 3.03 22.84
N TRP A 233 28.30 4.36 22.85
CA TRP A 233 27.80 5.16 21.73
C TRP A 233 28.69 5.03 20.49
N VAL A 234 30.01 5.11 20.65
CA VAL A 234 30.98 4.89 19.56
C VAL A 234 30.82 3.47 19.00
N TRP A 235 30.71 2.46 19.87
CA TRP A 235 30.50 1.07 19.46
C TRP A 235 29.18 0.90 18.70
N ALA A 236 28.09 1.48 19.19
CA ALA A 236 26.80 1.47 18.49
C ALA A 236 26.91 2.14 17.10
N GLY A 237 27.65 3.24 16.99
CA GLY A 237 27.95 3.90 15.73
C GLY A 237 28.75 3.00 14.77
N LEU A 238 29.77 2.29 15.25
CA LEU A 238 30.55 1.34 14.46
C LEU A 238 29.71 0.16 13.98
N VAL A 239 28.86 -0.40 14.84
CA VAL A 239 27.93 -1.48 14.49
C VAL A 239 26.95 -1.02 13.42
N LEU A 240 26.35 0.17 13.59
CA LEU A 240 25.45 0.77 12.60
C LEU A 240 26.15 0.97 11.25
N ALA A 241 27.37 1.52 11.26
CA ALA A 241 28.17 1.74 10.05
C ALA A 241 28.49 0.42 9.34
N TRP A 242 28.91 -0.61 10.09
CA TRP A 242 29.21 -1.93 9.57
C TRP A 242 27.98 -2.61 8.96
N HIS A 243 26.85 -2.64 9.68
CA HIS A 243 25.61 -3.21 9.17
C HIS A 243 25.12 -2.47 7.91
N THR A 244 25.22 -1.14 7.91
CA THR A 244 24.86 -0.31 6.75
C THR A 244 25.76 -0.65 5.56
N LEU A 245 27.08 -0.75 5.76
CA LEU A 245 28.01 -1.14 4.70
C LEU A 245 27.66 -2.50 4.11
N VAL A 246 27.45 -3.51 4.96
CA VAL A 246 27.07 -4.86 4.51
C VAL A 246 25.76 -4.83 3.72
N ASP A 247 24.77 -4.06 4.16
CA ASP A 247 23.49 -3.95 3.44
C ASP A 247 23.60 -3.23 2.12
N VAL A 248 24.37 -2.14 2.04
CA VAL A 248 24.63 -1.43 0.78
C VAL A 248 25.34 -2.36 -0.21
N VAL A 249 26.33 -3.14 0.24
CA VAL A 249 27.02 -4.13 -0.59
C VAL A 249 26.06 -5.22 -1.05
N LEU A 250 25.24 -5.79 -0.15
CA LEU A 250 24.27 -6.83 -0.51
C LEU A 250 23.17 -6.30 -1.44
N PHE A 251 22.69 -5.07 -1.23
CA PHE A 251 21.72 -4.41 -2.10
C PHE A 251 22.30 -4.20 -3.49
N THR A 252 23.54 -3.70 -3.58
CA THR A 252 24.25 -3.50 -4.85
C THR A 252 24.52 -4.83 -5.56
N ALA A 253 24.95 -5.85 -4.82
CA ALA A 253 25.14 -7.21 -5.34
C ALA A 253 23.81 -7.81 -5.82
N THR A 254 22.70 -7.53 -5.13
CA THR A 254 21.35 -7.93 -5.56
C THR A 254 20.99 -7.25 -6.87
N LEU A 255 21.19 -5.94 -7.01
CA LEU A 255 21.00 -5.25 -8.28
C LEU A 255 21.86 -5.86 -9.40
N ALA A 256 23.11 -6.20 -9.11
CA ALA A 256 24.03 -6.72 -10.11
C ALA A 256 23.73 -8.17 -10.52
N PHE A 257 23.71 -9.12 -9.58
CA PHE A 257 23.68 -10.56 -9.90
C PHE A 257 23.08 -11.50 -8.83
N VAL A 258 22.87 -11.07 -7.58
CA VAL A 258 22.35 -11.96 -6.51
C VAL A 258 20.84 -12.13 -6.62
N LYS A 259 20.41 -13.31 -7.06
CA LYS A 259 19.00 -13.73 -7.17
C LYS A 259 18.61 -14.70 -6.05
N ASP A 260 17.34 -14.71 -5.74
CA ASP A 260 16.74 -15.73 -4.86
C ASP A 260 16.73 -17.11 -5.51
N THR A 261 16.60 -18.14 -4.66
CA THR A 261 16.40 -19.51 -5.12
C THR A 261 15.09 -19.57 -5.89
N ARG A 262 15.07 -20.22 -7.06
CA ARG A 262 13.81 -20.47 -7.78
C ARG A 262 12.94 -21.39 -6.94
N THR A 263 11.82 -20.88 -6.47
CA THR A 263 10.82 -21.60 -5.69
C THR A 263 9.45 -21.49 -6.35
N PRO A 264 8.46 -22.32 -5.97
CA PRO A 264 7.06 -22.16 -6.40
C PRO A 264 6.38 -20.84 -6.01
N LEU A 265 7.10 -19.90 -5.37
CA LEU A 265 6.61 -18.56 -5.05
C LEU A 265 7.16 -17.47 -5.99
N VAL A 266 8.19 -17.78 -6.79
CA VAL A 266 8.78 -16.84 -7.74
C VAL A 266 7.91 -16.78 -8.99
N GLY A 267 7.38 -15.60 -9.29
CA GLY A 267 6.57 -15.38 -10.49
C GLY A 267 7.34 -15.53 -11.80
N MET A 268 6.61 -15.81 -12.87
CA MET A 268 7.15 -15.81 -14.23
C MET A 268 7.49 -14.40 -14.71
N GLU A 269 8.25 -14.29 -15.80
CA GLU A 269 8.47 -12.98 -16.42
C GLU A 269 7.13 -12.38 -16.89
N GLY A 270 6.87 -11.12 -16.54
CA GLY A 270 5.61 -10.45 -16.86
C GLY A 270 4.53 -10.58 -15.79
N VAL A 271 4.82 -11.21 -14.64
CA VAL A 271 3.87 -11.39 -13.53
C VAL A 271 3.26 -10.09 -12.99
N GLU A 272 3.90 -8.94 -13.23
CA GLU A 272 3.36 -7.61 -12.92
C GLU A 272 2.10 -7.24 -13.73
N PHE A 273 1.89 -7.87 -14.89
CA PHE A 273 0.73 -7.65 -15.77
C PHE A 273 -0.39 -8.68 -15.56
N HIS A 274 -0.13 -9.72 -14.79
CA HIS A 274 -1.12 -10.74 -14.53
C HIS A 274 -2.17 -10.24 -13.51
N PRO A 275 -3.43 -10.66 -13.65
CA PRO A 275 -4.44 -10.43 -12.63
C PRO A 275 -3.97 -10.94 -11.26
N LYS A 276 -4.23 -10.17 -10.21
CA LYS A 276 -3.96 -10.58 -8.82
C LYS A 276 -5.25 -10.95 -8.13
N ARG A 277 -5.25 -12.09 -7.45
CA ARG A 277 -6.29 -12.49 -6.51
C ARG A 277 -5.99 -11.88 -5.15
N PHE A 278 -6.97 -11.21 -4.54
CA PHE A 278 -6.83 -10.56 -3.24
C PHE A 278 -7.66 -11.32 -2.21
N LEU A 279 -7.02 -11.77 -1.15
CA LEU A 279 -7.65 -12.56 -0.09
C LEU A 279 -7.21 -12.05 1.26
N HIS A 280 -8.05 -12.25 2.28
CA HIS A 280 -7.70 -11.88 3.64
C HIS A 280 -8.20 -12.86 4.69
N ARG A 281 -7.53 -12.87 5.85
CA ARG A 281 -7.97 -13.54 7.08
C ARG A 281 -7.87 -12.58 8.25
N THR A 282 -8.85 -12.65 9.15
CA THR A 282 -8.84 -11.93 10.42
C THR A 282 -8.21 -12.81 11.49
N VAL A 283 -7.24 -12.26 12.22
CA VAL A 283 -6.66 -12.89 13.40
C VAL A 283 -6.72 -11.95 14.60
N SER A 284 -6.63 -12.51 15.80
CA SER A 284 -6.60 -11.73 17.04
C SER A 284 -5.31 -10.92 17.14
N LEU A 285 -5.43 -9.60 17.34
CA LEU A 285 -4.26 -8.77 17.62
C LEU A 285 -3.69 -9.08 19.01
N ASP A 286 -4.52 -9.52 19.94
CA ASP A 286 -4.08 -9.89 21.29
C ASP A 286 -3.21 -11.14 21.29
N ASP A 287 -3.48 -12.13 20.43
CA ASP A 287 -2.60 -13.29 20.29
C ASP A 287 -1.20 -12.87 19.86
N ILE A 288 -1.11 -11.92 18.93
CA ILE A 288 0.15 -11.33 18.48
C ILE A 288 0.84 -10.54 19.61
N LYS A 289 0.07 -9.77 20.40
CA LYS A 289 0.61 -9.03 21.56
C LYS A 289 1.09 -9.97 22.68
N ASP A 290 0.46 -11.11 22.84
CA ASP A 290 0.86 -12.11 23.82
C ASP A 290 2.18 -12.79 23.41
N ILE A 291 2.32 -13.17 22.13
CA ILE A 291 3.60 -13.67 21.58
C ILE A 291 4.68 -12.60 21.76
N LYS A 292 4.36 -11.35 21.41
CA LYS A 292 5.26 -10.20 21.59
C LYS A 292 5.76 -10.09 23.04
N LYS A 293 4.86 -10.20 24.02
CA LYS A 293 5.18 -10.12 25.45
C LYS A 293 6.02 -11.31 25.91
N ALA A 294 5.61 -12.53 25.56
CA ALA A 294 6.29 -13.76 25.97
C ALA A 294 7.71 -13.87 25.38
N MET A 295 7.90 -13.44 24.13
CA MET A 295 9.18 -13.52 23.42
C MET A 295 10.03 -12.24 23.54
N ASN A 296 9.54 -11.25 24.30
CA ASN A 296 10.16 -9.94 24.49
C ASN A 296 10.61 -9.32 23.15
N CYS A 297 9.69 -9.19 22.19
CA CYS A 297 9.96 -8.67 20.85
C CYS A 297 8.95 -7.58 20.46
N THR A 298 8.96 -7.16 19.20
CA THR A 298 7.99 -6.21 18.62
C THR A 298 6.94 -6.93 17.77
N VAL A 299 5.83 -6.25 17.46
CA VAL A 299 4.79 -6.81 16.57
C VAL A 299 5.39 -7.19 15.22
N ASN A 300 6.22 -6.33 14.61
CA ASN A 300 6.86 -6.63 13.32
C ASN A 300 7.72 -7.90 13.37
N ASP A 301 8.43 -8.15 14.48
CA ASP A 301 9.24 -9.36 14.63
C ASP A 301 8.36 -10.61 14.65
N VAL A 302 7.19 -10.53 15.29
CA VAL A 302 6.18 -11.60 15.29
C VAL A 302 5.62 -11.84 13.90
N LEU A 303 5.27 -10.78 13.16
CA LEU A 303 4.76 -10.90 11.79
C LEU A 303 5.78 -11.53 10.84
N VAL A 304 7.06 -11.14 10.94
CA VAL A 304 8.15 -11.76 10.17
C VAL A 304 8.26 -13.26 10.49
N GLY A 305 8.17 -13.64 11.77
CA GLY A 305 8.21 -15.04 12.19
C GLY A 305 7.01 -15.86 11.69
N ILE A 306 5.79 -15.33 11.82
CA ILE A 306 4.56 -16.01 11.33
C ILE A 306 4.62 -16.18 9.81
N THR A 307 5.05 -15.15 9.07
CA THR A 307 5.21 -15.24 7.62
C THR A 307 6.25 -16.29 7.24
N SER A 308 7.40 -16.31 7.92
CA SER A 308 8.43 -17.32 7.71
C SER A 308 7.91 -18.74 7.96
N ALA A 309 7.13 -18.95 9.03
CA ALA A 309 6.51 -20.23 9.34
C ALA A 309 5.48 -20.65 8.27
N GLY A 310 4.55 -19.75 7.91
CA GLY A 310 3.52 -20.03 6.92
C GLY A 310 4.09 -20.30 5.53
N LEU A 311 5.08 -19.51 5.09
CA LEU A 311 5.78 -19.77 3.82
C LEU A 311 6.56 -21.09 3.85
N SER A 312 7.17 -21.45 4.98
CA SER A 312 7.87 -22.73 5.12
C SER A 312 6.91 -23.91 4.99
N ARG A 313 5.74 -23.85 5.64
CA ARG A 313 4.69 -24.87 5.52
C ARG A 313 4.14 -24.98 4.11
N TYR A 314 3.83 -23.84 3.49
CA TYR A 314 3.34 -23.81 2.11
C TYR A 314 4.34 -24.43 1.14
N LEU A 315 5.61 -24.03 1.23
CA LEU A 315 6.68 -24.56 0.36
C LEU A 315 6.92 -26.05 0.61
N ASP A 316 6.98 -26.50 1.86
CA ASP A 316 7.18 -27.92 2.19
C ASP A 316 6.08 -28.79 1.55
N ARG A 317 4.82 -28.36 1.64
CA ARG A 317 3.71 -29.03 0.97
C ARG A 317 3.83 -29.00 -0.55
N ARG A 318 4.12 -27.84 -1.16
CA ARG A 318 4.26 -27.72 -2.63
C ARG A 318 5.40 -28.55 -3.21
N TYR A 319 6.52 -28.67 -2.50
CA TYR A 319 7.60 -29.58 -2.89
C TYR A 319 7.22 -31.06 -2.68
N GLY A 320 6.30 -31.35 -1.76
CA GLY A 320 5.73 -32.67 -1.56
C GLY A 320 4.76 -33.14 -2.66
N GLU A 321 4.07 -32.20 -3.33
CA GLU A 321 3.04 -32.47 -4.36
C GLU A 321 3.59 -32.85 -5.76
N GLY A 322 4.90 -32.72 -6.02
CA GLY A 322 5.48 -33.01 -7.34
C GLY A 322 5.55 -34.50 -7.69
N ASP A 323 5.13 -34.87 -8.90
CA ASP A 323 4.94 -36.25 -9.42
C ASP A 323 6.22 -37.08 -9.64
N ASP A 324 7.42 -36.57 -9.37
CA ASP A 324 8.64 -37.35 -9.65
C ASP A 324 8.81 -38.51 -8.66
N VAL A 325 8.63 -39.70 -9.24
CA VAL A 325 8.75 -41.05 -8.70
C VAL A 325 10.21 -41.38 -8.40
N LYS A 326 10.82 -40.78 -7.36
CA LYS A 326 11.90 -41.43 -6.60
C LYS A 326 11.78 -41.09 -5.11
N LYS A 327 11.40 -42.11 -4.36
CA LYS A 327 11.23 -42.13 -2.91
C LYS A 327 12.59 -42.02 -2.21
N GLU A 328 12.99 -40.81 -1.88
CA GLU A 328 13.68 -40.54 -0.61
C GLU A 328 13.05 -39.27 -0.02
N LYS A 329 12.57 -39.38 1.23
CA LYS A 329 11.76 -38.41 1.98
C LYS A 329 11.93 -36.95 1.51
N LYS A 330 11.02 -36.48 0.63
CA LYS A 330 10.96 -35.13 0.05
C LYS A 330 10.77 -34.11 1.18
N ARG A 331 11.86 -33.52 1.65
CA ARG A 331 11.87 -32.39 2.59
C ARG A 331 12.07 -31.10 1.80
N LEU A 332 11.52 -30.00 2.31
CA LEU A 332 11.92 -28.65 1.93
C LEU A 332 13.44 -28.57 1.63
N PRO A 333 13.86 -28.14 0.42
CA PRO A 333 15.27 -28.03 0.06
C PRO A 333 16.09 -27.26 1.10
N ALA A 334 17.29 -27.76 1.40
CA ALA A 334 18.21 -27.05 2.28
C ALA A 334 18.64 -25.73 1.64
N ASN A 335 18.82 -24.69 2.46
CA ASN A 335 19.38 -23.39 2.06
C ASN A 335 18.56 -22.61 1.01
N ILE A 336 17.22 -22.64 1.09
CA ILE A 336 16.38 -21.75 0.29
C ILE A 336 16.68 -20.29 0.68
N ARG A 337 17.12 -19.50 -0.30
CA ARG A 337 17.17 -18.05 -0.20
C ARG A 337 15.83 -17.49 -0.67
N LEU A 338 15.03 -17.04 0.29
CA LEU A 338 13.80 -16.32 0.04
C LEU A 338 13.91 -14.96 0.72
N ARG A 339 14.01 -13.90 -0.07
CA ARG A 339 14.08 -12.51 0.41
C ARG A 339 12.84 -11.75 0.03
N THR A 340 12.49 -10.80 0.89
CA THR A 340 11.41 -9.86 0.67
C THR A 340 11.92 -8.44 0.49
N ALA A 341 11.27 -7.71 -0.42
CA ALA A 341 11.32 -6.26 -0.45
C ALA A 341 10.34 -5.72 0.60
N LEU A 342 10.86 -5.38 1.79
CA LEU A 342 10.10 -4.71 2.83
C LEU A 342 10.00 -3.22 2.52
N LEU A 343 8.77 -2.74 2.35
CA LEU A 343 8.47 -1.33 2.15
C LEU A 343 8.40 -0.63 3.51
N VAL A 344 9.25 0.36 3.74
CA VAL A 344 9.28 1.11 5.00
C VAL A 344 9.11 2.60 4.76
N ASN A 345 8.27 3.21 5.59
CA ASN A 345 8.16 4.67 5.64
C ASN A 345 9.44 5.25 6.26
N ILE A 346 10.05 6.22 5.60
CA ILE A 346 11.28 6.87 6.08
C ILE A 346 11.01 8.13 6.92
N ARG A 347 9.74 8.49 7.15
CA ARG A 347 9.39 9.61 8.05
C ARG A 347 9.70 9.25 9.50
N ARG A 348 10.17 10.24 10.28
CA ARG A 348 10.64 10.05 11.67
C ARG A 348 9.54 9.69 12.68
N THR A 349 8.26 9.90 12.37
CA THR A 349 7.16 9.61 13.33
C THR A 349 5.84 9.37 12.61
N PRO A 350 5.19 8.21 12.78
CA PRO A 350 3.85 7.94 12.27
C PRO A 350 2.75 8.24 13.32
N GLY A 351 3.01 9.15 14.26
CA GLY A 351 2.01 9.56 15.25
C GLY A 351 0.93 10.45 14.61
N ILE A 352 -0.27 10.49 15.20
CA ILE A 352 -1.42 11.24 14.66
C ILE A 352 -1.09 12.72 14.46
N HIS A 353 -0.31 13.34 15.37
CA HIS A 353 0.14 14.73 15.20
C HIS A 353 0.93 14.92 13.90
N ALA A 354 1.83 14.00 13.56
CA ALA A 354 2.56 14.05 12.30
C ALA A 354 1.65 13.77 11.08
N LEU A 355 0.58 13.00 11.26
CA LEU A 355 -0.43 12.77 10.21
C LEU A 355 -1.31 14.01 9.99
N ALA A 356 -1.69 14.71 11.06
CA ALA A 356 -2.42 15.96 11.01
C ALA A 356 -1.56 17.07 10.38
N GLU A 357 -0.29 17.20 10.78
CA GLU A 357 0.68 18.11 10.15
C GLU A 357 0.83 17.86 8.65
N MET A 358 0.76 16.61 8.17
CA MET A 358 0.80 16.31 6.73
C MET A 358 -0.44 16.80 5.97
N MET A 359 -1.56 16.99 6.67
CA MET A 359 -2.81 17.49 6.10
C MET A 359 -2.90 19.04 6.18
N GLU A 360 -2.11 19.68 7.05
CA GLU A 360 -2.03 21.14 7.20
C GLU A 360 -1.03 21.74 6.20
N LYS A 361 -1.38 22.87 5.57
CA LYS A 361 -0.60 23.49 4.49
C LYS A 361 0.75 24.06 5.00
N GLY A 362 1.84 23.65 4.35
CA GLY A 362 2.93 24.52 3.86
C GLY A 362 3.84 25.31 4.82
N LYS A 363 3.51 25.55 6.10
CA LYS A 363 4.31 26.44 6.96
C LYS A 363 4.80 25.73 8.23
N GLY A 364 5.97 25.09 8.13
CA GLY A 364 6.86 24.80 9.27
C GLY A 364 6.81 23.40 9.91
N GLY A 365 5.86 22.54 9.56
CA GLY A 365 5.76 21.16 10.07
C GLY A 365 6.70 20.19 9.34
N GLY A 366 7.38 19.29 10.07
CA GLY A 366 8.44 18.44 9.50
C GLY A 366 7.96 17.31 8.58
N ALA A 367 6.66 17.04 8.50
CA ALA A 367 6.09 15.91 7.76
C ALA A 367 5.40 16.37 6.45
N LYS A 368 5.87 15.88 5.30
CA LYS A 368 5.29 16.18 3.97
C LYS A 368 4.44 15.03 3.43
N TRP A 369 3.29 15.37 2.85
CA TRP A 369 2.44 14.46 2.07
C TRP A 369 3.20 13.87 0.87
N GLY A 370 2.85 12.63 0.48
CA GLY A 370 3.30 12.01 -0.78
C GLY A 370 4.16 10.76 -0.56
N ASN A 371 4.92 10.36 -1.58
CA ASN A 371 5.69 9.12 -1.52
C ASN A 371 7.04 9.30 -0.78
N LYS A 372 7.14 8.79 0.45
CA LYS A 372 8.37 8.74 1.28
C LYS A 372 8.60 7.32 1.81
N LEU A 373 8.81 6.40 0.88
CA LEU A 373 9.09 5.00 1.17
C LEU A 373 10.51 4.62 0.72
N GLY A 374 11.20 3.88 1.58
CA GLY A 374 12.44 3.18 1.28
C GLY A 374 12.21 1.67 1.21
N TYR A 375 13.20 0.96 0.71
CA TYR A 375 13.19 -0.50 0.63
C TYR A 375 14.24 -1.09 1.57
N MET A 376 13.89 -2.17 2.25
CA MET A 376 14.81 -3.02 2.99
C MET A 376 14.69 -4.44 2.48
N VAL A 377 15.82 -5.11 2.20
CA VAL A 377 15.80 -6.50 1.78
C VAL A 377 15.96 -7.40 3.01
N LEU A 378 14.88 -8.07 3.41
CA LEU A 378 14.90 -9.04 4.52
C LEU A 378 14.91 -10.45 3.99
N GLN A 379 15.71 -11.35 4.58
CA GLN A 379 15.65 -12.78 4.26
C GLN A 379 14.69 -13.48 5.23
N PHE A 380 13.73 -14.23 4.71
CA PHE A 380 12.91 -15.11 5.54
C PHE A 380 13.67 -16.43 5.80
N PRO A 381 13.73 -16.91 7.05
CA PRO A 381 14.27 -18.23 7.35
C PRO A 381 13.27 -19.29 6.88
N ILE A 382 13.54 -19.95 5.75
CA ILE A 382 12.67 -21.00 5.23
C ILE A 382 13.21 -22.35 5.69
N ALA A 383 12.54 -22.94 6.68
CA ALA A 383 12.89 -24.23 7.29
C ALA A 383 11.69 -24.76 8.09
N ILE A 384 11.64 -26.07 8.35
CA ILE A 384 10.68 -26.67 9.30
C ILE A 384 11.40 -26.85 10.64
N PHE A 385 10.93 -26.15 11.68
CA PHE A 385 11.46 -26.24 13.05
C PHE A 385 10.54 -27.10 13.92
N GLU A 386 11.12 -27.86 14.85
CA GLU A 386 10.37 -28.62 15.85
C GLU A 386 9.73 -27.69 16.90
N ASP A 387 10.44 -26.64 17.31
CA ASP A 387 9.93 -25.58 18.19
C ASP A 387 9.36 -24.41 17.35
N PRO A 388 8.03 -24.16 17.37
CA PRO A 388 7.43 -23.05 16.65
C PRO A 388 7.97 -21.67 17.05
N LEU A 389 8.42 -21.51 18.31
CA LEU A 389 8.95 -20.23 18.78
C LEU A 389 10.28 -19.86 18.11
N GLU A 390 10.97 -20.82 17.48
CA GLU A 390 12.21 -20.59 16.75
C GLU A 390 12.02 -19.62 15.57
N TYR A 391 10.85 -19.66 14.91
CA TYR A 391 10.51 -18.69 13.87
C TYR A 391 10.50 -17.25 14.40
N ILE A 392 10.00 -17.04 15.62
CA ILE A 392 9.98 -15.73 16.27
C ILE A 392 11.38 -15.30 16.69
N ARG A 393 12.19 -16.22 17.24
CA ARG A 393 13.59 -15.91 17.62
C ARG A 393 14.41 -15.47 16.41
N ARG A 394 14.30 -16.19 15.29
CA ARG A 394 15.01 -15.85 14.04
C ARG A 394 14.45 -14.59 13.39
N GLY A 395 13.13 -14.44 13.34
CA GLY A 395 12.47 -13.23 12.85
C GLY A 395 12.94 -11.98 13.60
N LYS A 396 12.99 -12.06 14.93
CA LYS A 396 13.56 -11.00 15.79
C LYS A 396 15.01 -10.69 15.47
N ALA A 397 15.88 -11.70 15.38
CA ALA A 397 17.30 -11.49 15.09
C ALA A 397 17.51 -10.78 13.73
N ILE A 398 16.75 -11.20 12.71
CA ILE A 398 16.81 -10.62 11.36
C ILE A 398 16.30 -9.17 11.37
N ALA A 399 15.15 -8.92 12.01
CA ALA A 399 14.57 -7.60 12.12
C ALA A 399 15.45 -6.63 12.91
N GLU A 400 15.98 -7.03 14.07
CA GLU A 400 16.86 -6.19 14.91
C GLU A 400 18.16 -5.82 14.19
N ARG A 401 18.81 -6.78 13.51
CA ARG A 401 20.02 -6.50 12.72
C ARG A 401 19.74 -5.52 11.58
N LYS A 402 18.52 -5.53 11.03
CA LYS A 402 18.10 -4.65 9.94
C LYS A 402 17.59 -3.29 10.42
N LYS A 403 17.02 -3.19 11.63
CA LYS A 403 16.75 -1.91 12.32
C LYS A 403 18.04 -1.15 12.61
N ASN A 404 19.12 -1.87 12.92
CA ASN A 404 20.45 -1.31 13.13
C ASN A 404 21.22 -1.11 11.81
N SER A 405 20.55 -0.61 10.77
CA SER A 405 21.13 -0.31 9.45
C SER A 405 20.39 0.86 8.82
N LEU A 406 21.09 1.68 8.04
CA LEU A 406 20.49 2.79 7.27
C LEU A 406 20.09 2.38 5.85
N GLU A 407 19.90 1.08 5.57
CA GLU A 407 19.53 0.55 4.24
C GLU A 407 18.31 1.27 3.64
N ALA A 408 17.23 1.43 4.41
CA ALA A 408 16.01 2.11 3.95
C ALA A 408 16.25 3.56 3.52
N VAL A 409 17.09 4.27 4.26
CA VAL A 409 17.45 5.67 3.98
C VAL A 409 18.34 5.71 2.73
N PHE A 410 19.30 4.80 2.63
CA PHE A 410 20.17 4.66 1.47
C PHE A 410 19.38 4.33 0.19
N THR A 411 18.44 3.38 0.24
CA THR A 411 17.65 2.99 -0.94
C THR A 411 16.77 4.13 -1.42
N TYR A 412 16.14 4.88 -0.52
CA TYR A 412 15.40 6.10 -0.87
C TYR A 412 16.29 7.15 -1.55
N TRP A 413 17.42 7.50 -0.92
CA TRP A 413 18.33 8.53 -1.44
C TRP A 413 18.97 8.10 -2.77
N SER A 414 19.40 6.85 -2.89
CA SER A 414 19.99 6.32 -4.13
C SER A 414 18.99 6.37 -5.29
N ALA A 415 17.71 6.02 -5.06
CA ALA A 415 16.68 6.11 -6.08
C ALA A 415 16.49 7.57 -6.56
N TRP A 416 16.48 8.53 -5.64
CA TRP A 416 16.41 9.95 -5.98
C TRP A 416 17.62 10.40 -6.83
N VAL A 417 18.84 10.01 -6.44
CA VAL A 417 20.06 10.32 -7.20
C VAL A 417 20.01 9.70 -8.60
N ILE A 418 19.58 8.44 -8.73
CA ILE A 418 19.47 7.75 -10.01
C ILE A 418 18.48 8.46 -10.93
N VAL A 419 17.30 8.86 -10.43
CA VAL A 419 16.32 9.62 -11.22
C VAL A 419 16.91 10.94 -11.70
N LYS A 420 17.67 11.64 -10.86
CA LYS A 420 18.26 12.94 -11.20
C LYS A 420 19.38 12.84 -12.24
N ILE A 421 20.21 11.80 -12.17
CA ILE A 421 21.38 11.64 -13.05
C ILE A 421 21.05 10.88 -14.34
N PHE A 422 20.30 9.77 -14.22
CA PHE A 422 20.06 8.82 -15.32
C PHE A 422 18.62 8.85 -15.84
N GLY A 423 17.74 9.64 -15.23
CA GLY A 423 16.33 9.73 -15.60
C GLY A 423 15.45 8.63 -14.98
N ILE A 424 14.13 8.81 -15.15
CA ILE A 424 13.13 7.94 -14.51
C ILE A 424 13.10 6.53 -15.08
N GLU A 425 13.36 6.36 -16.39
CA GLU A 425 13.35 5.07 -17.07
C GLU A 425 14.45 4.15 -16.53
N ALA A 426 15.66 4.69 -16.33
CA ALA A 426 16.78 3.96 -15.73
C ALA A 426 16.47 3.56 -14.27
N ALA A 427 15.91 4.48 -13.48
CA ALA A 427 15.48 4.19 -12.12
C ALA A 427 14.42 3.08 -12.07
N ALA A 428 13.49 3.07 -13.03
CA ALA A 428 12.45 2.05 -13.15
C ALA A 428 13.01 0.68 -13.52
N ALA A 429 13.93 0.63 -14.47
CA ALA A 429 14.61 -0.60 -14.84
C ALA A 429 15.39 -1.19 -13.64
N LEU A 430 16.07 -0.35 -12.87
CA LEU A 430 16.81 -0.78 -11.67
C LEU A 430 15.88 -1.23 -10.54
N CYS A 431 14.80 -0.49 -10.25
CA CYS A 431 13.81 -0.89 -9.24
C CYS A 431 13.14 -2.22 -9.63
N ARG A 432 12.71 -2.35 -10.89
CA ARG A 432 12.18 -3.61 -11.42
C ARG A 432 13.16 -4.76 -11.24
N ARG A 433 14.44 -4.56 -11.59
CA ARG A 433 15.50 -5.57 -11.45
C ARG A 433 15.73 -5.98 -10.00
N MET A 434 15.69 -5.03 -9.06
CA MET A 434 15.77 -5.32 -7.64
C MET A 434 14.63 -6.23 -7.20
N VAL A 435 13.40 -5.86 -7.54
CA VAL A 435 12.20 -6.63 -7.17
C VAL A 435 12.20 -8.01 -7.82
N THR A 436 12.56 -8.15 -9.09
CA THR A 436 12.64 -9.48 -9.75
C THR A 436 13.77 -10.38 -9.24
N HIS A 437 14.72 -9.84 -8.47
CA HIS A 437 15.77 -10.62 -7.81
C HIS A 437 15.39 -11.07 -6.39
N THR A 438 14.27 -10.58 -5.86
CA THR A 438 13.62 -11.02 -4.62
C THR A 438 12.37 -11.85 -4.92
N THR A 439 11.77 -12.46 -3.89
CA THR A 439 10.64 -13.39 -4.08
C THR A 439 9.29 -12.77 -3.72
N VAL A 440 9.22 -11.98 -2.65
CA VAL A 440 7.95 -11.54 -2.03
C VAL A 440 7.98 -10.06 -1.66
N SER A 441 6.86 -9.36 -1.76
CA SER A 441 6.67 -8.04 -1.14
C SER A 441 6.03 -8.19 0.23
N PHE A 442 6.50 -7.42 1.22
CA PHE A 442 5.93 -7.44 2.57
C PHE A 442 5.71 -6.01 3.06
N SER A 443 4.58 -5.76 3.72
CA SER A 443 4.31 -4.48 4.40
C SER A 443 3.40 -4.68 5.61
N ASN A 444 3.55 -3.79 6.59
CA ASN A 444 2.67 -3.70 7.75
C ASN A 444 2.30 -2.23 7.98
N ILE A 445 1.00 -1.95 8.07
CA ILE A 445 0.47 -0.62 8.35
C ILE A 445 -0.36 -0.69 9.62
N VAL A 446 -0.03 0.18 10.58
CA VAL A 446 -0.80 0.31 11.81
C VAL A 446 -2.05 1.15 11.51
N GLY A 447 -3.22 0.59 11.82
CA GLY A 447 -4.49 1.30 11.68
C GLY A 447 -5.11 1.75 13.01
N PRO A 448 -6.31 2.34 12.94
CA PRO A 448 -6.99 2.94 14.08
C PRO A 448 -7.27 1.95 15.21
N ILE A 449 -7.22 2.44 16.46
CA ILE A 449 -7.52 1.64 17.66
C ILE A 449 -9.00 1.68 18.03
N GLU A 450 -9.72 2.74 17.65
CA GLU A 450 -11.17 2.86 17.86
C GLU A 450 -11.98 2.35 16.66
N LYS A 451 -13.27 2.10 16.90
CA LYS A 451 -14.23 1.88 15.82
C LYS A 451 -14.49 3.21 15.10
N ILE A 452 -14.37 3.20 13.78
CA ILE A 452 -14.54 4.39 12.95
C ILE A 452 -15.73 4.25 12.00
N GLY A 453 -16.28 5.39 11.59
CA GLY A 453 -17.29 5.50 10.56
C GLY A 453 -16.72 6.11 9.28
N PHE A 454 -17.03 5.50 8.14
CA PHE A 454 -16.79 6.01 6.79
C PHE A 454 -18.09 6.61 6.24
N CYS A 455 -18.13 7.95 6.07
CA CYS A 455 -19.32 8.69 5.63
C CYS A 455 -20.60 8.29 6.42
N GLY A 456 -20.50 8.17 7.75
CA GLY A 456 -21.60 7.75 8.62
C GLY A 456 -21.81 6.23 8.76
N HIS A 457 -21.05 5.40 8.04
CA HIS A 457 -21.20 3.94 8.04
C HIS A 457 -20.08 3.26 8.86
N PRO A 458 -20.41 2.42 9.85
CA PRO A 458 -19.39 1.83 10.72
C PRO A 458 -18.48 0.86 9.96
N VAL A 459 -17.17 1.06 10.06
CA VAL A 459 -16.15 0.17 9.48
C VAL A 459 -15.90 -1.01 10.42
N VAL A 460 -15.88 -2.22 9.87
CA VAL A 460 -15.64 -3.47 10.59
C VAL A 460 -14.23 -3.98 10.35
N TYR A 461 -13.71 -3.83 9.13
CA TYR A 461 -12.33 -4.17 8.81
C TYR A 461 -11.78 -3.36 7.64
N ILE A 462 -10.45 -3.33 7.53
CA ILE A 462 -9.71 -2.71 6.42
C ILE A 462 -8.65 -3.73 5.96
N ALA A 463 -8.64 -4.05 4.67
CA ALA A 463 -7.75 -5.02 4.06
C ALA A 463 -7.08 -4.42 2.81
N PRO A 464 -5.98 -3.66 2.97
CA PRO A 464 -5.26 -3.06 1.86
C PRO A 464 -4.25 -4.03 1.24
N SER A 465 -4.03 -3.88 -0.05
CA SER A 465 -2.95 -4.53 -0.79
C SER A 465 -2.53 -3.72 -2.01
N VAL A 466 -1.51 -4.17 -2.72
CA VAL A 466 -0.99 -3.50 -3.91
C VAL A 466 -0.76 -4.47 -5.07
N TYR A 467 -0.87 -3.98 -6.30
CA TYR A 467 -0.59 -4.73 -7.53
C TYR A 467 0.19 -3.88 -8.55
N GLY A 468 0.68 -4.51 -9.63
CA GLY A 468 1.44 -3.84 -10.70
C GLY A 468 2.97 -3.84 -10.54
N HIS A 469 3.49 -4.53 -9.51
CA HIS A 469 4.93 -4.76 -9.31
C HIS A 469 5.29 -6.23 -9.60
N PRO A 470 6.55 -6.55 -9.93
CA PRO A 470 6.93 -7.87 -10.44
C PRO A 470 7.18 -8.92 -9.34
N HIS A 471 6.19 -9.10 -8.45
CA HIS A 471 6.13 -10.23 -7.53
C HIS A 471 4.82 -11.01 -7.72
N ALA A 472 4.90 -12.34 -7.54
CA ALA A 472 3.73 -13.19 -7.54
C ALA A 472 3.00 -13.19 -6.20
N LEU A 473 3.69 -12.83 -5.10
CA LEU A 473 3.11 -12.76 -3.76
C LEU A 473 3.42 -11.41 -3.11
N THR A 474 2.38 -10.79 -2.59
CA THR A 474 2.45 -9.59 -1.77
C THR A 474 1.70 -9.84 -0.47
N LEU A 475 2.36 -9.63 0.66
CA LEU A 475 1.82 -9.80 2.00
C LEU A 475 1.65 -8.46 2.68
N HIS A 476 0.44 -8.18 3.16
CA HIS A 476 0.13 -7.01 3.97
C HIS A 476 -0.47 -7.42 5.30
N PHE A 477 -0.07 -6.70 6.34
CA PHE A 477 -0.69 -6.75 7.65
C PHE A 477 -1.31 -5.39 7.95
N GLN A 478 -2.57 -5.40 8.37
CA GLN A 478 -3.31 -4.19 8.72
C GLN A 478 -4.01 -4.40 10.06
N SER A 479 -3.61 -3.64 11.08
CA SER A 479 -4.33 -3.65 12.36
C SER A 479 -5.56 -2.75 12.27
N TYR A 480 -6.65 -3.17 12.91
CA TYR A 480 -7.84 -2.34 13.11
C TYR A 480 -8.54 -2.77 14.39
N THR A 481 -8.75 -1.84 15.30
CA THR A 481 -9.25 -2.11 16.67
C THR A 481 -8.40 -3.18 17.36
N ASN A 482 -8.99 -4.33 17.69
CA ASN A 482 -8.31 -5.45 18.33
C ASN A 482 -8.06 -6.64 17.39
N THR A 483 -8.09 -6.39 16.08
CA THR A 483 -7.87 -7.41 15.05
C THR A 483 -6.69 -7.05 14.17
N MET A 484 -6.10 -8.07 13.56
CA MET A 484 -5.11 -7.94 12.50
C MET A 484 -5.64 -8.65 11.25
N LYS A 485 -5.68 -7.94 10.12
CA LYS A 485 -5.93 -8.55 8.82
C LYS A 485 -4.60 -9.01 8.21
N ILE A 486 -4.51 -10.28 7.87
CA ILE A 486 -3.49 -10.83 6.98
C ILE A 486 -4.06 -10.77 5.59
N VAL A 487 -3.45 -10.00 4.69
CA VAL A 487 -3.93 -9.79 3.32
C VAL A 487 -2.86 -10.30 2.36
N VAL A 488 -3.28 -11.08 1.37
CA VAL A 488 -2.41 -11.55 0.28
C VAL A 488 -2.92 -11.01 -1.05
N ALA A 489 -2.01 -10.54 -1.89
CA ALA A 489 -2.24 -10.47 -3.33
C ALA A 489 -1.37 -11.52 -4.01
N VAL A 490 -1.99 -12.35 -4.83
CA VAL A 490 -1.34 -13.52 -5.44
C VAL A 490 -1.63 -13.62 -6.93
N ASP A 491 -0.60 -14.00 -7.69
CA ASP A 491 -0.77 -14.54 -9.04
C ASP A 491 -1.18 -16.01 -8.94
N GLU A 492 -2.43 -16.34 -9.30
CA GLU A 492 -2.97 -17.70 -9.15
C GLU A 492 -2.30 -18.73 -10.07
N LEU A 493 -1.63 -18.28 -11.14
CA LEU A 493 -0.83 -19.14 -12.01
C LEU A 493 0.44 -19.64 -11.32
N THR A 494 1.07 -18.80 -10.50
CA THR A 494 2.27 -19.14 -9.72
C THR A 494 1.90 -19.84 -8.41
N ILE A 495 0.90 -19.31 -7.71
CA ILE A 495 0.48 -19.77 -6.38
C ILE A 495 -0.95 -20.29 -6.48
N PRO A 496 -1.13 -21.57 -6.86
CA PRO A 496 -2.45 -22.18 -6.91
C PRO A 496 -3.01 -22.34 -5.50
N ASN A 497 -4.33 -22.26 -5.36
CA ASN A 497 -5.04 -22.39 -4.09
C ASN A 497 -4.55 -21.41 -2.99
N PRO A 498 -4.59 -20.09 -3.23
CA PRO A 498 -4.08 -19.10 -2.28
C PRO A 498 -4.78 -19.06 -0.92
N ASN A 499 -6.00 -19.58 -0.81
CA ASN A 499 -6.66 -19.82 0.48
C ASN A 499 -5.82 -20.72 1.40
N GLN A 500 -5.18 -21.75 0.86
CA GLN A 500 -4.35 -22.66 1.63
C GLN A 500 -3.09 -21.96 2.19
N LEU A 501 -2.51 -21.00 1.46
CA LEU A 501 -1.40 -20.18 1.95
C LEU A 501 -1.84 -19.30 3.13
N LEU A 502 -3.02 -18.71 3.05
CA LEU A 502 -3.61 -17.94 4.17
C LEU A 502 -3.88 -18.82 5.39
N ASP A 503 -4.38 -20.04 5.15
CA ASP A 503 -4.63 -20.99 6.22
C ASP A 503 -3.30 -21.43 6.88
N ASP A 504 -2.22 -21.61 6.12
CA ASP A 504 -0.89 -21.89 6.67
C ASP A 504 -0.34 -20.74 7.52
N LEU A 505 -0.56 -19.49 7.12
CA LEU A 505 -0.17 -18.31 7.90
C LEU A 505 -0.94 -18.24 9.21
N THR A 506 -2.25 -18.48 9.16
CA THR A 506 -3.15 -18.45 10.32
C THR A 506 -2.83 -19.59 11.28
N GLU A 507 -2.64 -20.81 10.76
CA GLU A 507 -2.26 -21.97 11.55
C GLU A 507 -0.87 -21.80 12.18
N SER A 508 0.07 -21.19 11.48
CA SER A 508 1.38 -20.88 12.04
C SER A 508 1.30 -19.94 13.24
N LEU A 509 0.45 -18.91 13.17
CA LEU A 509 0.19 -18.04 14.32
C LEU A 509 -0.38 -18.85 15.50
N ARG A 510 -1.37 -19.72 15.25
CA ARG A 510 -1.97 -20.56 16.28
C ARG A 510 -0.94 -21.48 16.96
N LEU A 511 -0.13 -22.19 16.17
CA LEU A 511 0.91 -23.09 16.69
C LEU A 511 1.97 -22.34 17.51
N ILE A 512 2.38 -21.16 17.06
CA ILE A 512 3.32 -20.30 17.81
C ILE A 512 2.70 -19.83 19.12
N LYS A 513 1.43 -19.42 19.10
CA LYS A 513 0.68 -18.98 20.28
C LYS A 513 0.53 -20.12 21.31
N ASP A 514 0.18 -21.31 20.85
CA ASP A 514 -0.01 -22.50 21.69
C ASP A 514 1.31 -22.99 22.33
N ALA A 515 2.45 -22.72 21.67
CA ALA A 515 3.78 -23.06 22.19
C ALA A 515 4.27 -22.12 23.30
N ILE A 516 3.60 -20.99 23.55
CA ILE A 516 3.95 -20.08 24.65
C ILE A 516 3.70 -20.79 26.00
N PRO A 517 4.67 -20.83 26.92
CA PRO A 517 4.45 -21.33 28.27
C PRO A 517 3.31 -20.56 28.94
N ARG A 518 2.30 -21.27 29.47
CA ARG A 518 1.24 -20.63 30.26
C ARG A 518 1.89 -19.99 31.50
N SER A 519 1.76 -18.67 31.61
CA SER A 519 2.28 -17.88 32.73
C SER A 519 1.48 -18.09 34.00
#